data_AF-A0A7V5AK93-F1
#
_entry.id   AF-A0A7V5AK93-F1
#
_cell.length_a   1.000
_cell.length_b   1.000
_cell.length_c   1.000
_cell.angle_alpha   90.00
_cell.angle_beta   90.00
_cell.angle_gamma   90.00
#
_symmetry.space_group_name_H-M   'P 1'
#
loop_
_entity.id
_entity.type
_entity.pdbx_description
1 polymer ?
#
loop_
_entity_poly.entity_id
_entity_poly.type
_entity_poly.pdbx_seq_one_letter_code
_entity_poly.pdbx_strand_id
1 'polypeptide(L)'
;MKVFLLYPDRNFDFSPELPPYTVDLSRDLALNALFEAMAQGDDFLMEVIRRVMFTSLNETEVISYRQEILKDCLKYPAVVQQLYGLTLEFVEMKRKRWLWISRRHSRPSSILSGAQQLLEASLDLLRRLRQIADRFAGSFASRGFRRFFDMIRQELDDGYL
;
A
#
# COMPACT_ATOMS: atom_id res chain seq x y z
N MET A 1 12.10 2.82 0.11
CA MET A 1 10.90 2.98 -0.73
C MET A 1 9.98 4.10 -0.23
N LYS A 2 9.88 5.18 -1.00
CA LYS A 2 8.88 6.25 -0.79
C LYS A 2 7.87 6.23 -1.93
N VAL A 3 6.69 5.63 -1.69
CA VAL A 3 5.74 5.25 -2.74
C VAL A 3 5.09 6.45 -3.43
N PHE A 4 4.71 7.48 -2.64
CA PHE A 4 4.02 8.71 -3.03
C PHE A 4 2.93 8.56 -4.13
N LEU A 5 2.00 7.63 -3.99
CA LEU A 5 0.86 7.50 -4.92
C LEU A 5 -0.37 8.34 -4.54
N LEU A 6 -0.32 9.03 -3.40
CA LEU A 6 -1.41 9.91 -2.95
C LEU A 6 -1.06 11.40 -2.98
N TYR A 7 0.24 11.70 -2.88
CA TYR A 7 0.83 13.04 -2.98
C TYR A 7 2.12 12.93 -3.81
N PRO A 8 2.56 13.99 -4.51
CA PRO A 8 3.76 13.93 -5.34
C PRO A 8 5.08 13.95 -4.56
N ASP A 9 5.07 14.52 -3.36
CA ASP A 9 6.26 14.98 -2.61
C ASP A 9 6.33 14.45 -1.17
N ARG A 10 5.28 13.79 -0.68
CA ARG A 10 5.18 13.32 0.71
C ARG A 10 4.47 11.98 0.86
N ASN A 11 4.75 11.28 1.95
CA ASN A 11 3.99 10.10 2.34
C ASN A 11 2.63 10.51 2.91
N PHE A 12 1.66 9.58 2.84
CA PHE A 12 0.39 9.76 3.52
C PHE A 12 0.58 9.65 5.02
N ASP A 13 0.05 10.63 5.76
CA ASP A 13 0.10 10.67 7.20
C ASP A 13 -1.22 10.18 7.79
N PHE A 14 -1.13 9.15 8.65
CA PHE A 14 -2.26 8.57 9.38
C PHE A 14 -2.42 9.18 10.79
N SER A 15 -1.67 10.22 11.14
CA SER A 15 -1.77 10.88 12.45
C SER A 15 -2.84 11.97 12.56
N PRO A 16 -3.18 12.76 11.53
CA PRO A 16 -4.12 13.86 11.69
C PRO A 16 -5.50 13.38 12.15
N GLU A 17 -6.06 14.08 13.14
CA GLU A 17 -7.44 13.86 13.57
C GLU A 17 -8.40 14.29 12.46
N LEU A 18 -9.47 13.53 12.32
CA LEU A 18 -10.54 13.87 11.40
C LEU A 18 -11.28 15.12 11.87
N PRO A 19 -11.78 15.97 10.96
CA PRO A 19 -12.61 17.09 11.35
C PRO A 19 -13.82 16.65 12.18
N PRO A 20 -14.27 17.47 13.15
CA PRO A 20 -15.35 17.09 14.06
C PRO A 20 -16.68 16.85 13.36
N TYR A 21 -16.89 17.45 12.18
CA TYR A 21 -18.12 17.33 11.38
C TYR A 21 -18.19 16.08 10.50
N THR A 22 -17.21 15.16 10.57
CA THR A 22 -17.18 13.96 9.71
C THR A 22 -18.35 13.01 9.93
N VAL A 23 -18.89 12.93 11.16
CA VAL A 23 -20.05 12.09 11.47
C VAL A 23 -21.31 12.60 10.76
N ASP A 24 -21.57 13.91 10.87
CA ASP A 24 -22.73 14.53 10.23
C ASP A 24 -22.58 14.51 8.71
N LEU A 25 -21.39 14.83 8.20
CA LEU A 25 -21.10 14.78 6.76
C LEU A 25 -21.31 13.37 6.16
N SER A 26 -20.85 12.32 6.86
CA SER A 26 -21.05 10.95 6.40
C SER A 26 -22.53 10.56 6.35
N ARG A 27 -23.31 11.03 7.33
CA ARG A 27 -24.74 10.76 7.44
C ARG A 27 -25.52 11.50 6.36
N ASP A 28 -25.29 12.80 6.23
CA ASP A 28 -26.04 13.69 5.33
C ASP A 28 -25.80 13.32 3.86
N LEU A 29 -24.58 12.90 3.52
CA LEU A 29 -24.22 12.46 2.17
C LEU A 29 -24.29 10.95 1.98
N ALA A 30 -24.77 10.21 2.99
CA ALA A 30 -24.86 8.74 3.00
C ALA A 30 -23.56 8.02 2.56
N LEU A 31 -22.40 8.55 2.95
CA LEU A 31 -21.09 8.08 2.47
C LEU A 31 -20.73 6.68 2.98
N ASN A 32 -21.30 6.24 4.10
CA ASN A 32 -20.98 4.93 4.69
C ASN A 32 -21.22 3.79 3.70
N ALA A 33 -22.33 3.81 2.95
CA ALA A 33 -22.63 2.77 1.95
C ALA A 33 -21.60 2.75 0.80
N LEU A 34 -21.12 3.94 0.39
CA LEU A 34 -20.06 4.05 -0.62
C LEU A 34 -18.73 3.51 -0.07
N PHE A 35 -18.38 3.86 1.16
CA PHE A 35 -17.14 3.40 1.79
C PHE A 35 -17.13 1.88 2.00
N GLU A 36 -18.26 1.29 2.39
CA GLU A 36 -18.42 -0.17 2.50
C GLU A 36 -18.24 -0.87 1.15
N ALA A 37 -18.86 -0.33 0.10
CA ALA A 37 -18.72 -0.86 -1.26
C ALA A 37 -17.28 -0.74 -1.79
N MET A 38 -16.59 0.36 -1.49
CA MET A 38 -15.19 0.57 -1.86
C MET A 38 -14.23 -0.34 -1.10
N ALA A 39 -14.48 -0.56 0.20
CA ALA A 39 -13.62 -1.37 1.05
C ALA A 39 -13.80 -2.88 0.85
N GLN A 40 -14.99 -3.32 0.44
CA GLN A 40 -15.30 -4.75 0.22
C GLN A 40 -14.97 -5.66 1.43
N GLY A 41 -15.16 -5.13 2.64
CA GLY A 41 -14.85 -5.85 3.88
C GLY A 41 -13.38 -5.79 4.32
N ASP A 42 -12.52 -5.05 3.63
CA ASP A 42 -11.15 -4.78 4.05
C ASP A 42 -11.09 -3.58 5.02
N ASP A 43 -10.85 -3.87 6.30
CA ASP A 43 -10.79 -2.86 7.36
C ASP A 43 -9.69 -1.80 7.14
N PHE A 44 -8.56 -2.19 6.56
CA PHE A 44 -7.48 -1.26 6.26
C PHE A 44 -7.88 -0.30 5.14
N LEU A 45 -8.49 -0.81 4.07
CA LEU A 45 -9.03 0.06 3.02
C LEU A 45 -10.14 0.96 3.55
N MET A 46 -11.04 0.47 4.41
CA MET A 46 -12.07 1.28 5.06
C MET A 46 -11.46 2.46 5.83
N GLU A 47 -10.41 2.21 6.61
CA GLU A 47 -9.71 3.28 7.35
C GLU A 47 -9.08 4.31 6.39
N VAL A 48 -8.38 3.85 5.35
CA VAL A 48 -7.76 4.73 4.34
C VAL A 48 -8.81 5.58 3.63
N ILE A 49 -9.92 4.97 3.18
CA ILE A 49 -11.01 5.66 2.48
C ILE A 49 -11.56 6.79 3.35
N ARG A 50 -11.91 6.51 4.61
CA ARG A 50 -12.45 7.52 5.53
C ARG A 50 -11.48 8.68 5.69
N ARG A 51 -10.20 8.40 5.94
CA ARG A 51 -9.18 9.44 6.12
C ARG A 51 -9.00 10.30 4.88
N VAL A 52 -8.87 9.67 3.71
CA VAL A 52 -8.64 10.37 2.45
C VAL A 52 -9.84 11.19 2.03
N MET A 53 -11.06 10.66 2.19
CA MET A 53 -12.30 11.33 1.77
C MET A 53 -12.68 12.51 2.68
N PHE A 54 -12.33 12.45 3.97
CA PHE A 54 -12.57 13.57 4.90
C PHE A 54 -11.43 14.59 4.97
N THR A 55 -10.32 14.34 4.28
CA THR A 55 -9.20 15.28 4.17
C THR A 55 -9.24 15.97 2.81
N SER A 56 -10.08 17.01 2.71
CA SER A 56 -10.27 17.80 1.49
C SER A 56 -8.96 18.43 1.02
N LEU A 57 -8.78 18.47 -0.31
CA LEU A 57 -7.67 19.13 -0.97
C LEU A 57 -8.13 20.45 -1.58
N ASN A 58 -7.29 21.48 -1.48
CA ASN A 58 -7.53 22.78 -2.12
C ASN A 58 -6.51 23.06 -3.24
N GLU A 59 -5.50 22.21 -3.38
CA GLU A 59 -4.41 22.38 -4.35
C GLU A 59 -4.71 21.61 -5.64
N THR A 60 -4.88 22.34 -6.76
CA THR A 60 -5.22 21.76 -8.07
C THR A 60 -4.20 20.75 -8.58
N GLU A 61 -2.91 20.98 -8.30
CA GLU A 61 -1.84 20.05 -8.73
C GLU A 61 -1.96 18.69 -8.03
N VAL A 62 -2.24 18.68 -6.73
CA VAL A 62 -2.41 17.42 -5.96
C VAL A 62 -3.68 16.68 -6.42
N ILE A 63 -4.76 17.42 -6.71
CA ILE A 63 -5.98 16.83 -7.25
C ILE A 63 -5.71 16.18 -8.62
N SER A 64 -5.04 16.90 -9.53
CA SER A 64 -4.69 16.41 -10.87
C SER A 64 -3.77 15.18 -10.78
N TYR A 65 -2.79 15.20 -9.88
CA TYR A 65 -1.90 14.08 -9.62
C TYR A 65 -2.66 12.81 -9.18
N ARG A 66 -3.62 12.94 -8.25
CA ARG A 66 -4.46 11.80 -7.84
C ARG A 66 -5.36 11.30 -8.98
N GLN A 67 -5.88 12.19 -9.81
CA GLN A 67 -6.69 11.82 -10.96
C GLN A 67 -5.88 11.08 -12.04
N GLU A 68 -4.64 11.47 -12.29
CA GLU A 68 -3.72 10.74 -13.18
C GLU A 68 -3.54 9.29 -12.69
N ILE A 69 -3.27 9.12 -11.40
CA ILE A 69 -3.08 7.80 -10.78
C ILE A 69 -4.36 6.97 -10.84
N LEU A 70 -5.51 7.56 -10.53
CA LEU A 70 -6.80 6.88 -10.62
C LEU A 70 -7.09 6.37 -12.04
N LYS A 71 -6.80 7.16 -13.08
CA LYS A 71 -6.96 6.74 -14.48
C LYS A 71 -6.15 5.48 -14.79
N ASP A 72 -4.92 5.43 -14.31
CA ASP A 72 -4.06 4.25 -14.45
C ASP A 72 -4.59 3.05 -13.66
N CYS A 73 -5.06 3.25 -12.42
CA CYS A 73 -5.68 2.20 -11.62
C CYS A 73 -6.91 1.59 -12.31
N LEU A 74 -7.75 2.43 -12.93
CA LEU A 74 -8.92 1.99 -13.68
C LEU A 74 -8.55 1.26 -14.98
N LYS A 75 -7.42 1.63 -15.60
CA LYS A 75 -6.91 1.00 -16.82
C LYS A 75 -6.25 -0.36 -16.55
N TYR A 76 -5.58 -0.51 -15.40
CA TYR A 76 -4.81 -1.70 -15.03
C TYR A 76 -5.21 -2.26 -13.65
N PRO A 77 -6.50 -2.56 -13.39
CA PRO A 77 -6.98 -2.93 -12.06
C PRO A 77 -6.33 -4.22 -11.54
N ALA A 78 -6.11 -5.21 -12.41
CA ALA A 78 -5.47 -6.47 -12.04
C ALA A 78 -4.03 -6.28 -11.51
N VAL A 79 -3.28 -5.33 -12.06
CA VAL A 79 -1.90 -5.05 -11.62
C VAL A 79 -1.92 -4.38 -10.25
N VAL A 80 -2.82 -3.43 -10.03
CA VAL A 80 -2.97 -2.74 -8.73
C VAL A 80 -3.42 -3.72 -7.65
N GLN A 81 -4.36 -4.62 -7.96
CA GLN A 81 -4.78 -5.69 -7.06
C GLN A 81 -3.62 -6.65 -6.75
N GLN A 82 -2.80 -7.00 -7.75
CA GLN A 82 -1.62 -7.84 -7.53
C GLN A 82 -0.60 -7.16 -6.60
N LEU A 83 -0.35 -5.86 -6.75
CA LEU A 83 0.53 -5.09 -5.87
C LEU A 83 -0.01 -5.08 -4.43
N TYR A 84 -1.30 -4.85 -4.25
CA TYR A 84 -1.93 -4.91 -2.94
C TYR A 84 -1.84 -6.32 -2.32
N GLY A 85 -2.11 -7.36 -3.11
CA GLY A 85 -1.98 -8.75 -2.71
C GLY A 85 -0.59 -9.10 -2.17
N LEU A 86 0.49 -8.63 -2.82
CA LEU A 86 1.86 -8.83 -2.31
C LEU A 86 2.06 -8.26 -0.90
N THR A 87 1.45 -7.11 -0.60
CA THR A 87 1.54 -6.50 0.74
C THR A 87 0.77 -7.32 1.78
N LEU A 88 -0.39 -7.87 1.41
CA LEU A 88 -1.17 -8.74 2.28
C LEU A 88 -0.45 -10.07 2.56
N GLU A 89 0.14 -10.68 1.53
CA GLU A 89 0.95 -11.91 1.67
C GLU A 89 2.08 -11.71 2.69
N PHE A 90 2.78 -10.57 2.64
CA PHE A 90 3.83 -10.24 3.61
C PHE A 90 3.28 -10.10 5.04
N VAL A 91 2.16 -9.39 5.21
CA VAL A 91 1.52 -9.18 6.53
C VAL A 91 1.07 -10.52 7.14
N GLU A 92 0.43 -11.39 6.34
CA GLU A 92 0.01 -12.70 6.79
C GLU A 92 1.18 -13.60 7.19
N MET A 93 2.24 -13.62 6.38
CA MET A 93 3.47 -14.36 6.68
C MET A 93 4.06 -13.92 8.02
N LYS A 94 4.19 -12.60 8.23
CA LYS A 94 4.70 -12.03 9.48
C LYS A 94 3.83 -12.42 10.68
N ARG A 95 2.50 -12.35 10.53
CA ARG A 95 1.53 -12.72 11.59
C ARG A 95 1.64 -14.19 11.97
N LYS A 96 1.62 -15.11 11.00
CA LYS A 96 1.76 -16.57 11.24
C LYS A 96 3.04 -16.88 12.00
N ARG A 97 4.14 -16.21 11.66
CA ARG A 97 5.45 -16.44 12.29
C ARG A 97 5.56 -15.85 13.70
N TRP A 98 5.04 -14.65 13.92
CA TRP A 98 4.98 -14.05 15.25
C TRP A 98 4.18 -14.91 16.25
N LEU A 99 3.13 -15.57 15.78
CA LEU A 99 2.35 -16.51 16.60
C LEU A 99 3.14 -17.77 17.01
N TRP A 100 4.14 -18.19 16.21
CA TRP A 100 4.99 -19.35 16.49
C TRP A 100 6.16 -19.04 17.45
N ILE A 101 6.59 -17.78 17.54
CA ILE A 101 7.64 -17.34 18.46
C ILE A 101 7.01 -17.01 19.82
N SER A 102 6.74 -18.03 20.64
CA SER A 102 6.30 -17.79 22.02
C SER A 102 7.40 -17.07 22.80
N ARG A 103 7.08 -15.87 23.31
CA ARG A 103 8.00 -14.99 24.06
C ARG A 103 8.57 -15.61 25.34
N ARG A 104 8.01 -16.72 25.84
CA ARG A 104 8.44 -17.38 27.09
C ARG A 104 9.37 -18.59 26.90
N HIS A 105 9.47 -19.18 25.69
CA HIS A 105 10.19 -20.45 25.49
C HIS A 105 11.02 -20.55 24.20
N SER A 106 11.19 -19.46 23.45
CA SER A 106 11.95 -19.50 22.19
C SER A 106 13.46 -19.48 22.45
N ARG A 107 14.16 -20.55 22.04
CA ARG A 107 15.63 -20.62 22.10
C ARG A 107 16.25 -19.63 21.10
N PRO A 108 17.43 -19.04 21.38
CA PRO A 108 18.10 -18.10 20.45
C PRO A 108 18.27 -18.64 19.02
N SER A 109 18.57 -19.94 18.87
CA SER A 109 18.70 -20.59 17.57
C SER A 109 17.38 -20.61 16.77
N SER A 110 16.25 -20.83 17.44
CA SER A 110 14.92 -20.78 16.84
C SER A 110 14.54 -19.37 16.41
N ILE A 111 14.97 -18.34 17.16
CA ILE A 111 14.78 -16.94 16.78
C ILE A 111 15.62 -16.61 15.54
N LEU A 112 16.88 -17.04 15.47
CA LEU A 112 17.75 -16.79 14.32
C LEU A 112 17.24 -17.46 13.05
N SER A 113 16.91 -18.76 13.11
CA SER A 113 16.27 -19.47 11.98
C SER A 113 14.93 -18.83 11.62
N GLY A 114 14.19 -18.36 12.64
CA GLY A 114 13.06 -17.45 12.54
C GLY A 114 13.33 -16.21 11.67
N ALA A 115 14.38 -15.46 11.97
CA ALA A 115 14.74 -14.27 11.21
C ALA A 115 15.19 -14.61 9.78
N GLN A 116 16.00 -15.67 9.62
CA GLN A 116 16.54 -16.06 8.32
C GLN A 116 15.43 -16.39 7.31
N GLN A 117 14.51 -17.30 7.62
CA GLN A 117 13.50 -17.66 6.62
C GLN A 117 12.47 -16.52 6.41
N LEU A 118 12.33 -15.59 7.37
CA LEU A 118 11.53 -14.36 7.15
C LEU A 118 12.22 -13.47 6.10
N LEU A 119 13.54 -13.32 6.17
CA LEU A 119 14.32 -12.60 5.17
C LEU A 119 14.23 -13.27 3.80
N GLU A 120 14.42 -14.58 3.73
CA GLU A 120 14.32 -15.34 2.47
C GLU A 120 12.96 -15.15 1.79
N ALA A 121 11.86 -15.32 2.53
CA ALA A 121 10.53 -15.14 1.98
C ALA A 121 10.21 -13.66 1.65
N SER A 122 10.82 -12.71 2.38
CA SER A 122 10.72 -11.29 2.03
C SER A 122 11.42 -10.99 0.70
N LEU A 123 12.59 -11.58 0.46
CA LEU A 123 13.31 -11.44 -0.82
C LEU A 123 12.49 -11.99 -1.99
N ASP A 124 11.80 -13.11 -1.80
CA ASP A 124 10.93 -13.66 -2.85
C ASP A 124 9.76 -12.72 -3.22
N LEU A 125 9.15 -12.06 -2.22
CA LEU A 125 8.13 -11.04 -2.48
C LEU A 125 8.71 -9.80 -3.16
N LEU A 126 9.92 -9.37 -2.77
CA LEU A 126 10.61 -8.25 -3.42
C LEU A 126 11.00 -8.57 -4.86
N ARG A 127 11.42 -9.81 -5.17
CA ARG A 127 11.65 -10.28 -6.55
C ARG A 127 10.36 -10.24 -7.38
N ARG A 128 9.24 -10.69 -6.82
CA ARG A 128 7.92 -10.60 -7.49
C ARG A 128 7.51 -9.15 -7.73
N LEU A 129 7.73 -8.26 -6.75
CA LEU A 129 7.49 -6.83 -6.91
C LEU A 129 8.34 -6.23 -8.04
N ARG A 130 9.63 -6.61 -8.08
CA ARG A 130 10.56 -6.19 -9.14
C ARG A 130 10.10 -6.66 -10.51
N GLN A 131 9.68 -7.91 -10.64
CA GLN A 131 9.15 -8.47 -11.91
C GLN A 131 7.91 -7.72 -12.40
N ILE A 132 7.00 -7.31 -11.50
CA ILE A 132 5.85 -6.47 -11.86
C ILE A 132 6.33 -5.12 -12.39
N ALA A 133 7.27 -4.48 -11.70
CA ALA A 133 7.83 -3.20 -12.15
C ALA A 133 8.49 -3.34 -13.52
N ASP A 134 9.27 -4.40 -13.75
CA ASP A 134 9.93 -4.63 -15.02
C ASP A 134 8.95 -4.83 -16.17
N ARG A 135 7.87 -5.56 -15.93
CA ARG A 135 6.83 -5.83 -16.92
C ARG A 135 5.98 -4.60 -17.25
N PHE A 136 5.72 -3.72 -16.29
CA PHE A 136 4.70 -2.67 -16.42
C PHE A 136 5.22 -1.22 -16.39
N ALA A 137 6.51 -0.97 -16.17
CA ALA A 137 7.04 0.40 -16.08
C ALA A 137 6.70 1.29 -17.29
N GLY A 138 6.62 0.72 -18.50
CA GLY A 138 6.26 1.46 -19.72
C GLY A 138 4.75 1.58 -19.99
N SER A 139 3.92 0.86 -19.23
CA SER A 139 2.47 0.75 -19.50
C SER A 139 1.66 1.86 -18.82
N PHE A 140 2.13 2.36 -17.68
CA PHE A 140 1.46 3.37 -16.88
C PHE A 140 1.81 4.79 -17.35
N ALA A 141 0.81 5.66 -17.40
CA ALA A 141 0.95 7.02 -17.95
C ALA A 141 1.18 8.08 -16.86
N SER A 142 0.64 7.86 -15.66
CA SER A 142 0.72 8.81 -14.55
C SER A 142 2.15 9.01 -14.08
N ARG A 143 2.45 10.25 -13.68
CA ARG A 143 3.75 10.61 -13.12
C ARG A 143 4.07 9.77 -11.86
N GLY A 144 3.05 9.48 -11.06
CA GLY A 144 3.17 8.69 -9.84
C GLY A 144 3.56 7.22 -10.07
N PHE A 145 2.87 6.50 -10.95
CA PHE A 145 3.20 5.09 -11.20
C PHE A 145 4.54 4.94 -11.94
N ARG A 146 4.87 5.84 -12.88
CA ARG A 146 6.19 5.84 -13.52
C ARG A 146 7.32 5.97 -12.49
N ARG A 147 7.23 6.99 -11.63
CA ARG A 147 8.19 7.19 -10.54
C ARG A 147 8.24 5.97 -9.60
N PHE A 148 7.09 5.40 -9.25
CA PHE A 148 7.01 4.24 -8.37
C PHE A 148 7.72 3.02 -8.95
N PHE A 149 7.49 2.69 -10.22
CA PHE A 149 8.16 1.56 -10.87
C PHE A 149 9.65 1.83 -11.10
N ASP A 150 10.03 3.05 -11.46
CA ASP A 150 11.44 3.43 -11.58
C ASP A 150 12.17 3.33 -10.23
N MET A 151 11.54 3.78 -9.15
CA MET A 151 12.07 3.63 -7.78
C MET A 151 12.24 2.15 -7.41
N ILE A 152 11.25 1.30 -7.70
CA ILE A 152 11.39 -0.16 -7.47
C ILE A 152 12.60 -0.70 -8.24
N ARG A 153 12.77 -0.28 -9.49
CA ARG A 153 13.86 -0.76 -10.33
C ARG A 153 15.24 -0.27 -9.89
N GLN A 154 15.31 0.88 -9.24
CA GLN A 154 16.56 1.43 -8.71
C GLN A 154 16.90 0.86 -7.33
N GLU A 155 15.91 0.70 -6.46
CA GLU A 155 16.11 0.22 -5.09
C GLU A 155 16.24 -1.31 -5.00
N LEU A 156 15.64 -2.06 -5.94
CA LEU A 156 15.70 -3.52 -6.01
C LEU A 156 16.49 -3.95 -7.25
N ASP A 157 17.75 -3.52 -7.32
CA ASP A 157 18.70 -3.98 -8.34
C ASP A 157 19.21 -5.40 -8.05
N ASP A 158 19.98 -5.96 -8.99
CA ASP A 158 20.55 -7.31 -8.86
C ASP A 158 21.60 -7.41 -7.74
N GLY A 159 22.12 -6.28 -7.25
CA GLY A 159 23.05 -6.26 -6.12
C GLY A 159 22.34 -6.39 -4.77
N TYR A 160 21.11 -5.89 -4.69
CA TYR A 160 20.26 -5.99 -3.51
C TYR A 160 19.53 -7.34 -3.39
N LEU A 161 19.06 -7.90 -4.51
CA LEU A 161 18.23 -9.13 -4.57
C LEU A 161 19.02 -10.43 -4.63
#